data_AF-A0A7C1ZRW9-F1
#
_entry.id   AF-A0A7C1ZRW9-F1
#
_cell.length_a   1.000
_cell.length_b   1.000
_cell.length_c   1.000
_cell.angle_alpha   90.00
_cell.angle_beta   90.00
_cell.angle_gamma   90.00
#
_symmetry.space_group_name_H-M   'P 1'
#
loop_
_entity.id
_entity.type
_entity.pdbx_description
1 polymer ?
#
loop_
_entity_poly.entity_id
_entity_poly.type
_entity_poly.pdbx_seq_one_letter_code
_entity_poly.pdbx_strand_id
1 'polypeptide(L)' 'MAVQTLESLYTDHHHWLQSWIGSRLNNIEQAQDLTQETFIKVLMKGKAHDLNAPKAYLSSIARGLLVDF' A
#
# COMPACT_ATOMS: atom_id res chain seq x y z
N MET A 1 8.33 7.63 21.23
CA MET A 1 7.95 6.60 20.25
C MET A 1 7.09 7.29 19.22
N ALA A 2 7.51 7.35 17.95
CA ALA A 2 6.66 7.94 16.91
C ALA A 2 5.56 6.91 16.59
N VAL A 3 4.31 7.27 16.88
CA VAL A 3 3.16 6.46 16.47
C VAL A 3 3.00 6.64 14.97
N GLN A 4 3.15 5.54 14.22
CA GLN A 4 2.87 5.57 12.79
C GLN A 4 1.36 5.79 12.58
N THR A 5 1.01 6.85 11.88
CA THR A 5 -0.37 7.17 11.47
C THR A 5 -0.58 6.74 10.03
N LEU A 6 -1.84 6.63 9.60
CA LEU A 6 -2.14 6.35 8.19
C LEU A 6 -1.55 7.42 7.25
N GLU A 7 -1.58 8.69 7.67
CA GLU A 7 -1.00 9.80 6.90
C GLU A 7 0.51 9.63 6.70
N SER A 8 1.26 9.33 7.77
CA SER A 8 2.70 9.07 7.66
C SER A 8 3.00 7.84 6.81
N LEU A 9 2.26 6.74 7.04
CA LEU A 9 2.38 5.51 6.26
C LEU A 9 2.12 5.73 4.77
N TYR A 10 1.12 6.53 4.44
CA TYR A 10 0.78 6.90 3.07
C TYR A 10 1.88 7.76 2.44
N THR A 11 2.23 8.87 3.10
CA THR A 11 3.24 9.81 2.59
C THR A 11 4.58 9.11 2.35
N ASP A 12 5.02 8.28 3.30
CA ASP A 12 6.33 7.61 3.27
C ASP A 12 6.41 6.45 2.27
N HIS A 13 5.28 5.86 1.87
CA HIS A 13 5.28 4.61 1.12
C HIS A 13 4.44 4.58 -0.16
N HIS A 14 3.61 5.59 -0.45
CA HIS A 14 2.75 5.55 -1.63
C HIS A 14 3.53 5.49 -2.95
N HIS A 15 4.57 6.33 -3.14
CA HIS A 15 5.39 6.31 -4.35
C HIS A 15 6.15 4.99 -4.53
N TRP A 16 6.66 4.44 -3.43
CA TRP A 16 7.33 3.14 -3.46
C TRP A 16 6.35 2.04 -3.84
N LEU A 17 5.17 2.03 -3.24
CA LEU A 17 4.15 1.02 -3.50
C LEU A 17 3.65 1.11 -4.95
N GLN A 18 3.35 2.32 -5.44
CA GLN A 18 2.93 2.55 -6.82
C GLN A 18 4.00 2.07 -7.80
N SER A 19 5.27 2.37 -7.56
CA SER A 19 6.37 1.89 -8.40
C SER A 19 6.52 0.36 -8.33
N TRP A 20 6.34 -0.22 -7.14
CA TRP A 20 6.35 -1.67 -6.94
C TRP A 20 5.19 -2.36 -7.68
N ILE A 21 3.97 -1.81 -7.63
CA ILE A 21 2.82 -2.31 -8.39
C ILE A 21 3.06 -2.12 -9.89
N GLY A 22 3.52 -0.94 -10.32
CA GLY A 22 3.82 -0.63 -11.72
C GLY A 22 4.94 -1.49 -12.33
N SER A 23 5.88 -2.01 -11.53
CA SER A 23 6.84 -3.01 -12.04
C SER A 23 6.20 -4.37 -12.38
N ARG A 24 4.96 -4.60 -11.96
CA ARG A 24 4.17 -5.83 -12.18
C ARG A 24 3.02 -5.62 -13.17
N LEU A 25 2.57 -4.38 -13.32
CA LEU A 25 1.54 -3.98 -14.27
C LEU A 25 2.15 -3.04 -15.32
N ASN A 26 1.99 -3.35 -16.61
CA ASN A 26 2.42 -2.45 -17.67
C ASN A 26 1.42 -1.29 -17.91
N ASN A 27 0.67 -0.89 -16.87
CA ASN A 27 -0.34 0.16 -16.89
C ASN A 27 -0.23 1.01 -15.62
N ILE A 28 0.05 2.30 -15.80
CA ILE A 28 0.28 3.26 -14.70
C ILE A 28 -1.03 3.61 -13.98
N GLU A 29 -2.15 3.70 -14.70
CA GLU A 29 -3.46 4.04 -14.13
C GLU A 29 -3.92 2.94 -13.18
N GLN A 30 -3.83 1.67 -13.61
CA GLN A 30 -4.13 0.53 -12.74
C GLN A 30 -3.20 0.46 -11.52
N ALA A 31 -1.93 0.82 -11.68
CA ALA A 31 -1.00 0.86 -10.55
C ALA A 31 -1.39 1.95 -9.52
N GLN A 32 -1.90 3.10 -9.97
CA GLN A 32 -2.43 4.14 -9.09
C GLN A 32 -3.67 3.67 -8.34
N ASP A 33 -4.63 3.07 -9.05
CA ASP A 33 -5.88 2.57 -8.45
C ASP A 33 -5.60 1.51 -7.39
N LEU A 34 -4.76 0.51 -7.70
CA LEU A 34 -4.39 -0.53 -6.74
C LEU A 34 -3.58 0.00 -5.54
N THR A 35 -2.79 1.04 -5.75
CA THR A 35 -2.09 1.73 -4.65
C THR A 35 -3.11 2.34 -3.70
N GLN A 36 -4.09 3.08 -4.22
CA GLN A 36 -5.15 3.68 -3.40
C GLN A 36 -5.99 2.62 -2.70
N GLU A 37 -6.40 1.57 -3.41
CA GLU A 37 -7.18 0.49 -2.83
C GLU A 37 -6.43 -0.21 -1.69
N THR A 38 -5.11 -0.37 -1.82
CA THR A 38 -4.28 -0.91 -0.75
C THR A 38 -4.40 -0.08 0.53
N PHE A 39 -4.26 1.26 0.44
CA PHE A 39 -4.36 2.14 1.61
C PHE A 39 -5.77 2.23 2.18
N ILE A 40 -6.82 2.15 1.35
CA ILE A 40 -8.20 2.02 1.81
C ILE A 40 -8.36 0.75 2.64
N LYS A 41 -7.82 -0.40 2.20
CA LYS A 41 -7.87 -1.63 3.01
C LYS A 41 -7.07 -1.51 4.31
N VAL A 42 -5.95 -0.78 4.33
CA VAL A 42 -5.21 -0.50 5.58
C VAL A 42 -6.07 0.31 6.55
N LEU A 43 -6.74 1.37 6.06
CA LEU A 43 -7.65 2.20 6.84
C LEU A 43 -8.79 1.37 7.42
N MET A 44 -9.49 0.58 6.58
CA MET A 44 -10.61 -0.26 7.01
C MET A 44 -10.21 -1.31 8.04
N LYS A 45 -8.97 -1.82 7.97
CA LYS A 45 -8.44 -2.79 8.95
C LYS A 45 -7.95 -2.14 10.24
N GLY A 46 -7.83 -0.82 10.30
CA GLY A 46 -7.26 -0.10 11.46
C GLY A 46 -5.79 -0.43 11.75
N LYS A 47 -5.06 -0.96 10.76
CA LYS A 47 -3.69 -1.49 10.91
C LYS A 47 -2.58 -0.48 10.59
N ALA A 48 -2.89 0.81 10.58
CA ALA A 48 -1.91 1.86 10.29
C ALA A 48 -0.91 2.07 11.46
N HIS A 49 -1.28 1.66 12.67
CA HIS A 49 -0.47 1.84 13.87
C HIS A 49 0.41 0.62 14.14
N ASP A 50 1.65 0.86 14.55
CA ASP A 50 2.60 -0.15 15.07
C ASP A 50 3.01 -1.24 14.06
N LEU A 51 3.16 -0.85 12.78
CA LEU A 51 3.68 -1.74 11.75
C LEU A 51 5.22 -1.85 11.84
N ASN A 52 5.71 -2.99 12.33
CA ASN A 52 7.15 -3.28 12.36
C ASN A 52 7.76 -3.44 10.94
N ALA A 53 6.95 -3.78 9.93
CA ALA A 53 7.39 -3.97 8.56
C ALA A 53 6.39 -3.39 7.54
N PRO A 54 6.31 -2.05 7.40
CA PRO A 54 5.32 -1.38 6.56
C PRO A 54 5.30 -1.85 5.10
N LYS A 55 6.47 -1.89 4.45
CA LYS A 55 6.60 -2.32 3.05
C LYS A 55 6.16 -3.77 2.84
N ALA A 56 6.52 -4.67 3.76
CA ALA A 56 6.11 -6.07 3.68
C ALA A 56 4.59 -6.19 3.77
N TYR A 57 3.98 -5.52 4.75
CA TYR A 57 2.53 -5.51 4.93
C TYR A 57 1.78 -4.93 3.74
N LEU A 58 2.18 -3.75 3.25
CA LEU A 58 1.60 -3.10 2.08
C LEU A 58 1.68 -3.98 0.83
N SER A 59 2.86 -4.56 0.56
CA SER A 59 3.03 -5.46 -0.59
C SER A 59 2.21 -6.75 -0.44
N SER A 60 1.94 -7.23 0.77
CA SER A 60 1.09 -8.40 0.99
C SER A 60 -0.37 -8.12 0.60
N ILE A 61 -0.89 -6.94 0.96
CA ILE A 61 -2.24 -6.53 0.56
C ILE A 61 -2.30 -6.33 -0.96
N ALA A 62 -1.34 -5.59 -1.52
CA ALA A 62 -1.29 -5.32 -2.94
C ALA A 62 -1.11 -6.59 -3.79
N ARG A 63 -0.38 -7.60 -3.31
CA ARG A 63 -0.32 -8.92 -3.98
C ARG A 63 -1.68 -9.60 -4.06
N GLY A 64 -2.48 -9.54 -3.00
CA GLY A 64 -3.84 -10.10 -3.02
C GLY A 64 -4.69 -9.41 -4.07
N LEU A 65 -4.62 -8.08 -4.12
CA LEU A 65 -5.33 -7.28 -5.12
C LEU A 65 -4.92 -7.60 -6.57
N LEU A 66 -3.62 -7.77 -6.82
CA LEU A 66 -3.10 -8.10 -8.14
C LEU A 66 -3.55 -9.47 -8.66
N VAL A 67 -4.01 -10.38 -7.81
CA VAL A 67 -4.56 -11.68 -8.23
C VAL A 67 -6.02 -11.53 -8.69
N ASP A 68 -6.73 -10.56 -8.13
CA ASP A 68 -8.15 -10.31 -8.42
C ASP A 68 -8.37 -9.34 -9.60
N PHE A 69 -7.29 -8.73 -10.11
CA PHE A 69 -7.29 -7.67 -11.12
C PHE A 69 -6.83 -8.19 -12.49
#